data_AF-A0A968XMB8-F1
#
_entry.id   AF-A0A968XMB8-F1
#
_cell.length_a   1.000
_cell.length_b   1.000
_cell.length_c   1.000
_cell.angle_alpha   90.00
_cell.angle_beta   90.00
_cell.angle_gamma   90.00
#
_symmetry.space_group_name_H-M   'P 1'
#
loop_
_entity.id
_entity.type
_entity.pdbx_description
1 polymer ?
#
loop_
_entity_poly.entity_id
_entity_poly.type
_entity_poly.pdbx_seq_one_letter_code
_entity_poly.pdbx_strand_id
1 'polypeptide(L)'
;MEFKSANETISGSQTWKQTFTFDRYGNRKFDQNQTTTLGNCPANVCNPDINPANNRVIGHQFDNAGNTTLDAEGKQFFYDAENKQKEVKNANGQVIGQYLYDGDGKRVKKLAANDTTIFVYDAGGKLASEYTVSASQSQAPQTSYLTNDTLGSPRVTTDSSGNVVSRRDFRPYGEEIARVNQGQDSIREKFATYERDNETELDFAQARMYSSKLGRFTTVDPINLTADRLSDPQQLNLYVYVRNNPMVFVDPNGEDLHIAIGAKPVGTTTIRIIGSSGDQPKTMEVNVYKMNVYDDTSKVTTTYYVTRDAPMMDSKNPVNEVSRLGSLLGYEKTYNVNNTAFEPKENVGEYVGLALKYPAGTDLEAIALRTKEGSEALPAEYNDKADRKNPNVATGIMIHVGGVYQREDGSSRITGSKGCFGTCDLKTGNGGNNTQKAFIKDITDRQELAKKMGEGTKIRVYIYKRQNVPKSWELNSKGEEQ
;
A
#
# COMPACT_ATOMS: atom_id res chain seq x y z
N MET A 1 -12.18 5.80 -5.51
CA MET A 1 -12.20 6.51 -6.82
C MET A 1 -11.83 5.48 -7.89
N GLU A 2 -12.78 5.12 -8.74
CA GLU A 2 -12.61 4.06 -9.76
C GLU A 2 -12.05 4.64 -11.06
N PHE A 3 -11.25 3.86 -11.76
CA PHE A 3 -10.63 4.23 -13.03
C PHE A 3 -11.64 4.12 -14.18
N LYS A 4 -11.97 5.25 -14.83
CA LYS A 4 -13.09 5.33 -15.78
C LYS A 4 -12.71 5.13 -17.25
N SER A 5 -11.50 5.49 -17.67
CA SER A 5 -11.09 5.31 -19.07
C SER A 5 -9.58 5.40 -19.28
N ALA A 6 -9.11 4.76 -20.33
CA ALA A 6 -7.76 4.90 -20.87
C ALA A 6 -7.80 4.94 -22.40
N ASN A 7 -6.88 5.67 -23.01
CA ASN A 7 -6.68 5.66 -24.45
C ASN A 7 -5.20 5.85 -24.80
N GLU A 8 -4.83 5.32 -25.95
CA GLU A 8 -3.53 5.58 -26.57
C GLU A 8 -3.74 6.39 -27.84
N THR A 9 -2.86 7.38 -28.04
CA THR A 9 -2.77 8.16 -29.27
C THR A 9 -1.36 8.06 -29.84
N ILE A 10 -1.25 7.75 -31.13
CA ILE A 10 0.01 7.77 -31.88
C ILE A 10 -0.12 8.83 -32.97
N SER A 11 0.77 9.82 -32.96
CA SER A 11 0.78 10.93 -33.93
C SER A 11 -0.59 11.63 -34.06
N GLY A 12 -1.31 11.78 -32.93
CA GLY A 12 -2.62 12.42 -32.87
C GLY A 12 -3.81 11.52 -33.23
N SER A 13 -3.58 10.28 -33.69
CA SER A 13 -4.65 9.31 -33.96
C SER A 13 -4.83 8.36 -32.79
N GLN A 14 -6.07 8.17 -32.34
CA GLN A 14 -6.39 7.20 -31.28
C GLN A 14 -6.22 5.77 -31.82
N THR A 15 -5.28 5.02 -31.25
CA THR A 15 -5.04 3.62 -31.62
C THR A 15 -5.95 2.68 -30.85
N TRP A 16 -6.20 2.98 -29.57
CA TRP A 16 -7.18 2.26 -28.77
C TRP A 16 -7.78 3.12 -27.66
N LYS A 17 -8.98 2.74 -27.21
CA LYS A 17 -9.67 3.30 -26.04
C LYS A 17 -10.42 2.22 -25.29
N GLN A 18 -10.34 2.26 -23.97
CA GLN A 18 -11.18 1.52 -23.05
C GLN A 18 -11.93 2.50 -22.15
N THR A 19 -13.23 2.27 -21.99
CA THR A 19 -14.07 3.04 -21.07
C THR A 19 -14.83 2.04 -20.21
N PHE A 20 -14.86 2.29 -18.90
CA PHE A 20 -15.37 1.35 -17.92
C PHE A 20 -16.61 1.90 -17.22
N THR A 21 -17.60 1.04 -17.04
CA THR A 21 -18.72 1.24 -16.13
C THR A 21 -18.58 0.29 -14.95
N PHE A 22 -19.18 0.67 -13.83
CA PHE A 22 -19.17 -0.11 -12.60
C PHE A 22 -20.56 -0.13 -12.03
N ASP A 23 -21.01 -1.29 -11.57
CA ASP A 23 -22.26 -1.40 -10.85
C ASP A 23 -22.10 -0.95 -9.38
N ARG A 24 -23.20 -0.96 -8.62
CA ARG A 24 -23.21 -0.57 -7.20
C ARG A 24 -22.34 -1.44 -6.29
N TYR A 25 -21.89 -2.59 -6.77
CA TYR A 25 -21.03 -3.53 -6.05
C TYR A 25 -19.58 -3.48 -6.55
N GLY A 26 -19.26 -2.56 -7.46
CA GLY A 26 -17.92 -2.40 -8.01
C GLY A 26 -17.53 -3.46 -9.04
N ASN A 27 -18.48 -4.20 -9.65
CA ASN A 27 -18.13 -5.05 -10.78
C ASN A 27 -17.88 -4.19 -12.02
N ARG A 28 -16.70 -4.35 -12.62
CA ARG A 28 -16.30 -3.65 -13.84
C ARG A 28 -17.00 -4.23 -15.07
N LYS A 29 -17.44 -3.35 -15.97
CA LYS A 29 -17.84 -3.65 -17.35
C LYS A 29 -17.21 -2.66 -18.32
N PHE A 30 -17.11 -3.03 -19.59
CA PHE A 30 -16.80 -2.07 -20.64
C PHE A 30 -18.07 -1.31 -21.06
N ASP A 31 -17.94 0.00 -21.22
CA ASP A 31 -18.85 0.78 -22.05
C ASP A 31 -18.56 0.44 -23.52
N GLN A 32 -19.43 -0.38 -24.12
CA GLN A 32 -19.24 -0.90 -25.47
C GLN A 32 -19.24 0.21 -26.53
N ASN A 33 -19.97 1.30 -26.30
CA ASN A 33 -20.05 2.41 -27.25
C ASN A 33 -18.79 3.29 -27.24
N GLN A 34 -18.03 3.24 -26.15
CA GLN A 34 -16.85 4.09 -25.91
C GLN A 34 -15.54 3.29 -25.87
N THR A 35 -15.59 1.98 -26.10
CA THR A 35 -14.44 1.07 -26.07
C THR A 35 -14.17 0.51 -27.46
N THR A 36 -12.93 0.69 -27.95
CA THR A 36 -12.53 0.23 -29.29
C THR A 36 -11.76 -1.10 -29.25
N THR A 37 -11.44 -1.62 -28.08
CA THR A 37 -10.55 -2.79 -27.92
C THR A 37 -11.26 -4.13 -27.81
N LEU A 38 -12.59 -4.15 -27.66
CA LEU A 38 -13.33 -5.41 -27.53
C LEU A 38 -13.23 -6.28 -28.79
N GLY A 39 -13.04 -5.66 -29.96
CA GLY A 39 -12.86 -6.36 -31.23
C GLY A 39 -13.94 -7.42 -31.45
N ASN A 40 -13.50 -8.66 -31.70
CA ASN A 40 -14.37 -9.83 -31.88
C ASN A 40 -14.49 -10.69 -30.61
N CYS A 41 -14.07 -10.21 -29.43
CA CYS A 41 -14.21 -11.01 -28.22
C CYS A 41 -15.70 -11.24 -27.89
N PRO A 42 -16.13 -12.49 -27.67
CA PRO A 42 -17.49 -12.78 -27.24
C PRO A 42 -17.85 -12.02 -25.97
N ALA A 43 -19.06 -11.43 -25.94
CA ALA A 43 -19.50 -10.60 -24.82
C ALA A 43 -19.51 -11.37 -23.49
N ASN A 44 -19.91 -12.64 -23.49
CA ASN A 44 -19.88 -13.51 -22.32
C ASN A 44 -18.46 -13.80 -21.78
N VAL A 45 -17.41 -13.57 -22.58
CA VAL A 45 -16.01 -13.80 -22.19
C VAL A 45 -15.36 -12.51 -21.71
N CYS A 46 -15.46 -11.41 -22.46
CA CYS A 46 -14.75 -10.16 -22.14
C CYS A 46 -15.61 -9.08 -21.48
N ASN A 47 -16.94 -9.14 -21.57
CA ASN A 47 -17.83 -8.14 -20.98
C ASN A 47 -19.16 -8.75 -20.47
N PRO A 48 -19.12 -9.86 -19.69
CA PRO A 48 -20.33 -10.56 -19.26
C PRO A 48 -21.18 -9.71 -18.33
N ASP A 49 -22.48 -10.02 -18.32
CA ASP A 49 -23.39 -9.46 -17.33
C ASP A 49 -23.17 -10.08 -15.95
N ILE A 50 -23.51 -9.31 -14.92
CA ILE A 50 -23.50 -9.78 -13.52
C ILE A 50 -24.93 -10.06 -13.10
N ASN A 51 -25.16 -11.22 -12.49
CA ASN A 51 -26.44 -11.58 -11.91
C ASN A 51 -26.68 -10.71 -10.66
N PRO A 52 -27.72 -9.86 -10.64
CA PRO A 52 -27.95 -8.90 -9.57
C PRO A 52 -28.37 -9.56 -8.25
N ALA A 53 -28.84 -10.82 -8.28
CA ALA A 53 -29.31 -11.54 -7.11
C ALA A 53 -28.16 -12.11 -6.26
N ASN A 54 -27.04 -12.48 -6.88
CA ASN A 54 -25.93 -13.16 -6.20
C ASN A 54 -24.54 -12.58 -6.51
N ASN A 55 -24.48 -11.49 -7.28
CA ASN A 55 -23.25 -10.80 -7.65
C ASN A 55 -22.23 -11.67 -8.41
N ARG A 56 -22.73 -12.69 -9.14
CA ARG A 56 -21.92 -13.63 -9.93
C ARG A 56 -21.91 -13.27 -11.40
N VAL A 57 -20.81 -13.56 -12.08
CA VAL A 57 -20.69 -13.42 -13.53
C VAL A 57 -21.62 -14.43 -14.23
N ILE A 58 -22.46 -13.96 -15.15
CA ILE A 58 -23.35 -14.82 -15.94
C ILE A 58 -22.51 -15.63 -16.94
N GLY A 59 -22.90 -16.89 -17.15
CA GLY A 59 -22.15 -17.83 -18.01
C GLY A 59 -20.96 -18.51 -17.31
N HIS A 60 -20.73 -18.21 -16.03
CA HIS A 60 -19.74 -18.89 -15.19
C HIS A 60 -20.44 -19.70 -14.10
N GLN A 61 -19.77 -20.75 -13.62
CA GLN A 61 -20.21 -21.51 -12.44
C GLN A 61 -19.24 -21.33 -11.30
N PHE A 62 -19.73 -21.54 -10.07
CA PHE A 62 -18.96 -21.32 -8.86
C PHE A 62 -19.23 -22.43 -7.84
N ASP A 63 -18.24 -22.74 -7.01
CA ASP A 63 -18.44 -23.59 -5.83
C ASP A 63 -18.99 -22.79 -4.64
N ASN A 64 -19.19 -23.48 -3.50
CA ASN A 64 -19.72 -22.86 -2.28
C ASN A 64 -18.75 -21.85 -1.62
N ALA A 65 -17.44 -21.99 -1.84
CA ALA A 65 -16.45 -21.01 -1.41
C ALA A 65 -16.42 -19.78 -2.33
N GLY A 66 -17.00 -19.91 -3.52
CA GLY A 66 -17.10 -18.88 -4.53
C GLY A 66 -16.02 -18.92 -5.59
N ASN A 67 -15.24 -19.97 -5.67
CA ASN A 67 -14.25 -20.13 -6.73
C ASN A 67 -14.96 -20.40 -8.06
N THR A 68 -14.49 -19.77 -9.15
CA THR A 68 -15.00 -20.04 -10.50
C THR A 68 -14.67 -21.48 -10.90
N THR A 69 -15.68 -22.34 -11.09
CA THR A 69 -15.50 -23.75 -11.48
C THR A 69 -15.74 -24.01 -12.95
N LEU A 70 -16.40 -23.08 -13.66
CA LEU A 70 -16.58 -23.10 -15.11
C LEU A 70 -16.53 -21.67 -15.65
N ASP A 71 -15.77 -21.40 -16.70
CA ASP A 71 -15.80 -20.12 -17.41
C ASP A 71 -16.68 -20.13 -18.67
N ALA A 72 -16.85 -18.95 -19.26
CA ALA A 72 -17.61 -18.75 -20.49
C ALA A 72 -16.98 -19.41 -21.74
N GLU A 73 -15.72 -19.83 -21.68
CA GLU A 73 -15.02 -20.58 -22.72
C GLU A 73 -15.16 -22.10 -22.52
N GLY A 74 -15.86 -22.53 -21.45
CA GLY A 74 -16.08 -23.93 -21.11
C GLY A 74 -14.92 -24.59 -20.36
N LYS A 75 -13.91 -23.83 -19.92
CA LYS A 75 -12.83 -24.37 -19.08
C LYS A 75 -13.36 -24.67 -17.70
N GLN A 76 -13.03 -25.84 -17.18
CA GLN A 76 -13.44 -26.32 -15.86
C GLN A 76 -12.27 -26.21 -14.89
N PHE A 77 -12.48 -25.61 -13.72
CA PHE A 77 -11.43 -25.37 -12.74
C PHE A 77 -11.74 -26.12 -11.44
N PHE A 78 -10.71 -26.74 -10.88
CA PHE A 78 -10.78 -27.51 -9.65
C PHE A 78 -9.82 -26.94 -8.61
N TYR A 79 -10.29 -26.85 -7.37
CA TYR A 79 -9.56 -26.25 -6.27
C TYR A 79 -9.21 -27.28 -5.19
N ASP A 80 -8.18 -27.01 -4.42
CA ASP A 80 -7.89 -27.73 -3.17
C ASP A 80 -8.65 -27.14 -1.98
N ALA A 81 -8.38 -27.68 -0.79
CA ALA A 81 -9.04 -27.26 0.44
C ALA A 81 -8.63 -25.85 0.91
N GLU A 82 -7.57 -25.28 0.34
CA GLU A 82 -7.04 -23.95 0.65
C GLU A 82 -7.44 -22.91 -0.41
N ASN A 83 -8.42 -23.26 -1.28
CA ASN A 83 -8.91 -22.44 -2.39
C ASN A 83 -7.85 -22.12 -3.46
N LYS A 84 -6.80 -22.95 -3.60
CA LYS A 84 -5.84 -22.83 -4.71
C LYS A 84 -6.30 -23.68 -5.90
N GLN A 85 -6.14 -23.14 -7.11
CA GLN A 85 -6.48 -23.87 -8.34
C GLN A 85 -5.49 -25.00 -8.55
N LYS A 86 -5.92 -26.25 -8.41
CA LYS A 86 -5.05 -27.43 -8.54
C LYS A 86 -5.11 -28.10 -9.91
N GLU A 87 -6.20 -27.93 -10.64
CA GLU A 87 -6.39 -28.55 -11.96
C GLU A 87 -7.33 -27.71 -12.83
N VAL A 88 -7.08 -27.72 -14.14
CA VAL A 88 -7.96 -27.14 -15.16
C VAL A 88 -8.16 -28.11 -16.32
N LYS A 89 -9.40 -28.21 -16.80
CA LYS A 89 -9.77 -28.95 -18.00
C LYS A 89 -10.33 -28.01 -19.06
N ASN A 90 -10.13 -28.33 -20.33
CA ASN A 90 -10.79 -27.63 -21.42
C ASN A 90 -12.27 -28.04 -21.55
N ALA A 91 -13.00 -27.43 -22.49
CA ALA A 91 -14.41 -27.72 -22.76
C ALA A 91 -14.70 -29.18 -23.14
N ASN A 92 -13.69 -29.92 -23.63
CA ASN A 92 -13.79 -31.34 -23.98
C ASN A 92 -13.47 -32.26 -22.79
N GLY A 93 -13.23 -31.71 -21.59
CA GLY A 93 -12.89 -32.47 -20.39
C GLY A 93 -11.45 -32.97 -20.34
N GLN A 94 -10.57 -32.50 -21.24
CA GLN A 94 -9.15 -32.86 -21.22
C GLN A 94 -8.41 -31.97 -20.22
N VAL A 95 -7.55 -32.56 -19.39
CA VAL A 95 -6.68 -31.81 -18.46
C VAL A 95 -5.66 -31.02 -19.26
N ILE A 96 -5.63 -29.70 -19.06
CA ILE A 96 -4.70 -28.79 -19.75
C ILE A 96 -3.69 -28.15 -18.78
N GLY A 97 -3.95 -28.24 -17.48
CA GLY A 97 -3.10 -27.69 -16.44
C GLY A 97 -3.32 -28.38 -15.10
N GLN A 98 -2.24 -28.70 -14.38
CA GLN A 98 -2.26 -29.14 -12.99
C GLN A 98 -1.20 -28.38 -12.20
N TYR A 99 -1.52 -28.03 -10.95
CA TYR A 99 -0.69 -27.17 -10.12
C TYR A 99 -0.57 -27.78 -8.73
N LEU A 100 0.65 -27.82 -8.20
CA LEU A 100 0.94 -28.31 -6.86
C LEU A 100 1.57 -27.18 -6.05
N TYR A 101 1.18 -27.12 -4.79
CA TYR A 101 1.58 -26.09 -3.85
C TYR A 101 2.32 -26.72 -2.66
N ASP A 102 3.24 -25.96 -2.04
CA ASP A 102 3.80 -26.33 -0.74
C ASP A 102 2.86 -25.93 0.41
N GLY A 103 3.28 -26.22 1.64
CA GLY A 103 2.49 -25.90 2.85
C GLY A 103 2.35 -24.40 3.14
N ASP A 104 3.10 -23.54 2.44
CA ASP A 104 2.96 -22.09 2.52
C ASP A 104 2.10 -21.54 1.35
N GLY A 105 1.51 -22.43 0.54
CA GLY A 105 0.65 -22.08 -0.58
C GLY A 105 1.38 -21.58 -1.83
N LYS A 106 2.71 -21.75 -1.91
CA LYS A 106 3.51 -21.39 -3.09
C LYS A 106 3.47 -22.50 -4.11
N ARG A 107 3.34 -22.14 -5.39
CA ARG A 107 3.28 -23.13 -6.47
C ARG A 107 4.66 -23.74 -6.67
N VAL A 108 4.84 -25.01 -6.31
CA VAL A 108 6.11 -25.73 -6.48
C VAL A 108 6.21 -26.49 -7.79
N LYS A 109 5.06 -26.80 -8.42
CA LYS A 109 5.03 -27.53 -9.69
C LYS A 109 3.82 -27.16 -10.53
N LYS A 110 4.02 -27.12 -11.84
CA LYS A 110 2.98 -26.99 -12.86
C LYS A 110 3.16 -28.04 -13.95
N LEU A 111 2.08 -28.66 -14.39
CA LEU A 111 2.03 -29.56 -15.53
C LEU A 111 1.07 -28.98 -16.55
N ALA A 112 1.55 -28.64 -17.75
CA ALA A 112 0.73 -28.06 -18.81
C ALA A 112 1.04 -28.74 -20.14
N ALA A 113 0.05 -29.40 -20.75
CA ALA A 113 0.19 -30.20 -21.99
C ALA A 113 1.39 -31.18 -21.97
N ASN A 114 2.56 -30.74 -22.45
CA ASN A 114 3.80 -31.52 -22.54
C ASN A 114 4.94 -30.99 -21.65
N ASP A 115 4.69 -29.92 -20.92
CA ASP A 115 5.68 -29.20 -20.11
C ASP A 115 5.45 -29.47 -18.63
N THR A 116 6.53 -29.78 -17.93
CA THR A 116 6.56 -29.79 -16.46
C THR A 116 7.46 -28.67 -15.99
N THR A 117 6.88 -27.71 -15.28
CA THR A 117 7.60 -26.60 -14.68
C THR A 117 7.77 -26.83 -13.18
N ILE A 118 9.00 -26.77 -12.70
CA ILE A 118 9.35 -26.83 -11.27
C ILE A 118 9.76 -25.44 -10.81
N PHE A 119 9.20 -25.01 -9.70
CA PHE A 119 9.49 -23.74 -9.06
C PHE A 119 10.32 -23.99 -7.83
N VAL A 120 11.50 -23.38 -7.77
CA VAL A 120 12.41 -23.48 -6.64
C VAL A 120 12.49 -22.14 -5.96
N TYR A 121 12.12 -22.12 -4.69
CA TYR A 121 12.17 -20.95 -3.85
C TYR A 121 13.45 -20.97 -3.01
N ASP A 122 14.05 -19.79 -2.79
CA ASP A 122 15.19 -19.67 -1.87
C ASP A 122 14.73 -19.73 -0.40
N ALA A 123 15.70 -19.68 0.53
CA ALA A 123 15.41 -19.68 1.96
C ALA A 123 14.62 -18.44 2.45
N GLY A 124 14.55 -17.38 1.64
CA GLY A 124 13.70 -16.22 1.89
C GLY A 124 12.27 -16.41 1.39
N GLY A 125 12.05 -17.43 0.54
CA GLY A 125 10.75 -17.70 -0.04
C GLY A 125 10.51 -17.05 -1.40
N LYS A 126 11.53 -16.45 -2.01
CA LYS A 126 11.48 -15.85 -3.36
C LYS A 126 11.69 -16.93 -4.41
N LEU A 127 11.00 -16.84 -5.54
CA LEU A 127 11.28 -17.70 -6.69
C LEU A 127 12.73 -17.49 -7.16
N ALA A 128 13.57 -18.48 -6.89
CA ALA A 128 15.00 -18.46 -7.19
C ALA A 128 15.28 -19.05 -8.57
N SER A 129 14.51 -20.04 -8.99
CA SER A 129 14.63 -20.66 -10.30
C SER A 129 13.34 -21.33 -10.74
N GLU A 130 13.10 -21.31 -12.05
CA GLU A 130 12.05 -22.05 -12.71
C GLU A 130 12.70 -23.01 -13.71
N TYR A 131 12.35 -24.29 -13.65
CA TYR A 131 12.83 -25.32 -14.57
C TYR A 131 11.66 -25.89 -15.35
N THR A 132 11.53 -25.51 -16.62
CA THR A 132 10.57 -26.11 -17.53
C THR A 132 11.24 -27.24 -18.30
N VAL A 133 10.81 -28.47 -18.02
CA VAL A 133 11.18 -29.66 -18.79
C VAL A 133 10.12 -29.85 -19.85
N SER A 134 10.45 -29.43 -21.07
CA SER A 134 9.65 -29.68 -22.26
C SER A 134 10.11 -30.97 -22.94
N ALA A 135 9.17 -31.81 -23.37
CA ALA A 135 9.47 -33.06 -24.08
C ALA A 135 10.21 -32.86 -25.42
N SER A 136 10.43 -31.62 -25.89
CA SER A 136 10.84 -31.33 -27.27
C SER A 136 12.05 -30.42 -27.45
N GLN A 137 12.64 -29.79 -26.44
CA GLN A 137 13.81 -28.92 -26.66
C GLN A 137 14.76 -28.84 -25.45
N SER A 138 16.04 -29.14 -25.68
CA SER A 138 17.15 -28.68 -24.84
C SER A 138 17.69 -27.39 -25.46
N GLN A 139 17.23 -26.23 -25.00
CA GLN A 139 17.88 -24.97 -25.36
C GLN A 139 19.06 -24.69 -24.44
N ALA A 140 20.14 -24.13 -24.99
CA ALA A 140 21.23 -23.61 -24.18
C ALA A 140 20.71 -22.50 -23.24
N PRO A 141 21.23 -22.39 -22.01
CA PRO A 141 20.79 -21.36 -21.09
C PRO A 141 21.01 -19.97 -21.71
N GLN A 142 19.97 -19.13 -21.64
CA GLN A 142 20.02 -17.74 -22.11
C GLN A 142 19.81 -16.78 -20.95
N THR A 143 20.36 -15.57 -21.07
CA THR A 143 20.16 -14.48 -20.12
C THR A 143 19.32 -13.40 -20.76
N SER A 144 18.22 -13.06 -20.08
CA SER A 144 17.30 -11.99 -20.45
C SER A 144 17.25 -10.95 -19.34
N TYR A 145 17.28 -9.67 -19.70
CA TYR A 145 17.10 -8.55 -18.79
C TYR A 145 15.75 -7.90 -19.02
N LEU A 146 14.97 -7.71 -17.95
CA LEU A 146 13.63 -7.14 -18.00
C LEU A 146 13.67 -5.67 -17.62
N THR A 147 13.07 -4.82 -18.45
CA THR A 147 12.78 -3.42 -18.12
C THR A 147 11.30 -3.28 -17.84
N ASN A 148 10.94 -3.01 -16.59
CA ASN A 148 9.55 -3.05 -16.11
C ASN A 148 8.92 -1.65 -16.05
N ASP A 149 7.58 -1.59 -16.11
CA ASP A 149 6.82 -0.37 -15.83
C ASP A 149 6.59 -0.13 -14.33
N THR A 150 5.86 0.93 -13.98
CA THR A 150 5.57 1.33 -12.60
C THR A 150 4.76 0.30 -11.80
N LEU A 151 4.08 -0.63 -12.48
CA LEU A 151 3.36 -1.73 -11.86
C LEU A 151 4.24 -2.97 -11.73
N GLY A 152 5.43 -2.97 -12.32
CA GLY A 152 6.34 -4.12 -12.38
C GLY A 152 6.13 -4.98 -13.62
N SER A 153 5.32 -4.58 -14.60
CA SER A 153 5.09 -5.37 -15.81
C SER A 153 6.28 -5.24 -16.78
N PRO A 154 6.89 -6.33 -17.30
CA PRO A 154 7.99 -6.24 -18.26
C PRO A 154 7.56 -5.59 -19.58
N ARG A 155 8.21 -4.49 -19.96
CA ARG A 155 7.93 -3.73 -21.20
C ARG A 155 8.92 -3.99 -22.30
N VAL A 156 10.19 -4.19 -21.95
CA VAL A 156 11.26 -4.50 -22.89
C VAL A 156 12.12 -5.60 -22.31
N THR A 157 12.36 -6.64 -23.09
CA THR A 157 13.29 -7.72 -22.77
C THR A 157 14.51 -7.60 -23.67
N THR A 158 15.71 -7.59 -23.09
CA THR A 158 16.97 -7.58 -23.84
C THR A 158 17.83 -8.80 -23.54
N ASP A 159 18.60 -9.27 -24.53
CA ASP A 159 19.54 -10.38 -24.35
C ASP A 159 20.84 -9.95 -23.65
N SER A 160 21.75 -10.91 -23.44
CA SER A 160 23.09 -10.68 -22.88
C SER A 160 23.96 -9.68 -23.64
N SER A 161 23.67 -9.42 -24.92
CA SER A 161 24.38 -8.48 -25.78
C SER A 161 23.69 -7.11 -25.86
N GLY A 162 22.56 -6.93 -25.16
CA GLY A 162 21.77 -5.70 -25.15
C GLY A 162 20.82 -5.56 -26.35
N ASN A 163 20.62 -6.60 -27.16
CA ASN A 163 19.64 -6.55 -28.24
C ASN A 163 18.23 -6.71 -27.68
N VAL A 164 17.25 -5.99 -28.24
CA VAL A 164 15.85 -6.14 -27.87
C VAL A 164 15.31 -7.46 -28.41
N VAL A 165 14.96 -8.37 -27.50
CA VAL A 165 14.34 -9.67 -27.79
C VAL A 165 12.83 -9.51 -27.93
N SER A 166 12.22 -8.72 -27.05
CA SER A 166 10.79 -8.46 -27.11
C SER A 166 10.39 -7.12 -26.50
N ARG A 167 9.20 -6.65 -26.89
CA ARG A 167 8.51 -5.49 -26.35
C ARG A 167 7.07 -5.87 -26.04
N ARG A 168 6.55 -5.46 -24.89
CA ARG A 168 5.17 -5.73 -24.49
C ARG A 168 4.55 -4.50 -23.87
N ASP A 169 3.29 -4.29 -24.17
CA ASP A 169 2.51 -3.21 -23.57
C ASP A 169 1.19 -3.75 -23.07
N PHE A 170 0.72 -3.21 -21.95
CA PHE A 170 -0.51 -3.67 -21.31
C PHE A 170 -1.54 -2.54 -21.24
N ARG A 171 -2.80 -2.92 -21.39
CA ARG A 171 -3.95 -2.11 -21.03
C ARG A 171 -4.09 -2.05 -19.50
N PRO A 172 -4.88 -1.12 -18.94
CA PRO A 172 -4.94 -0.86 -17.50
C PRO A 172 -5.22 -2.09 -16.63
N TYR A 173 -5.96 -3.09 -17.13
CA TYR A 173 -6.29 -4.31 -16.38
C TYR A 173 -5.46 -5.52 -16.85
N GLY A 174 -4.35 -5.30 -17.55
CA GLY A 174 -3.38 -6.35 -17.90
C GLY A 174 -3.61 -7.05 -19.23
N GLU A 175 -4.59 -6.61 -20.02
CA GLU A 175 -4.76 -7.13 -21.38
C GLU A 175 -3.58 -6.67 -22.25
N GLU A 176 -2.88 -7.61 -22.85
CA GLU A 176 -1.71 -7.28 -23.68
C GLU A 176 -2.13 -6.58 -24.98
N ILE A 177 -1.38 -5.55 -25.36
CA ILE A 177 -1.55 -4.79 -26.59
C ILE A 177 -0.64 -5.43 -27.63
N ALA A 178 -1.24 -6.16 -28.58
CA ALA A 178 -0.51 -6.72 -29.71
C ALA A 178 0.08 -5.58 -30.58
N ARG A 179 1.38 -5.66 -30.89
CA ARG A 179 2.03 -4.74 -31.84
C ARG A 179 2.81 -5.49 -32.92
N VAL A 180 2.99 -4.81 -34.05
CA VAL A 180 3.88 -5.27 -35.12
C VAL A 180 5.32 -5.27 -34.59
N ASN A 181 6.07 -6.34 -34.85
CA ASN A 181 7.46 -6.52 -34.42
C ASN A 181 7.68 -6.49 -32.88
N GLN A 182 6.74 -7.06 -32.10
CA GLN A 182 6.95 -7.22 -30.65
C GLN A 182 8.11 -8.15 -30.28
N GLY A 183 8.66 -8.93 -31.20
CA GLY A 183 9.58 -10.03 -30.86
C GLY A 183 8.85 -11.15 -30.10
N GLN A 184 9.59 -12.16 -29.65
CA GLN A 184 9.06 -13.29 -28.87
C GLN A 184 10.02 -13.62 -27.74
N ASP A 185 9.47 -13.92 -26.58
CA ASP A 185 10.18 -14.37 -25.39
C ASP A 185 9.37 -15.46 -24.67
N SER A 186 10.03 -16.19 -23.79
CA SER A 186 9.42 -17.20 -22.92
C SER A 186 9.20 -16.70 -21.48
N ILE A 187 9.22 -15.38 -21.24
CA ILE A 187 9.08 -14.80 -19.91
C ILE A 187 7.64 -14.94 -19.46
N ARG A 188 7.41 -15.62 -18.33
CA ARG A 188 6.07 -15.84 -17.78
C ARG A 188 5.54 -14.66 -16.98
N GLU A 189 6.42 -13.87 -16.36
CA GLU A 189 6.06 -12.60 -15.73
C GLU A 189 5.47 -11.65 -16.77
N LYS A 190 4.21 -11.26 -16.62
CA LYS A 190 3.48 -10.38 -17.54
C LYS A 190 2.98 -9.12 -16.82
N PHE A 191 1.76 -9.14 -16.32
CA PHE A 191 1.12 -7.95 -15.76
C PHE A 191 1.32 -7.88 -14.24
N ALA A 192 1.72 -6.71 -13.72
CA ALA A 192 1.82 -6.45 -12.29
C ALA A 192 2.59 -7.54 -11.50
N THR A 193 3.74 -7.97 -12.03
CA THR A 193 4.60 -9.05 -11.52
C THR A 193 3.99 -10.46 -11.50
N TYR A 194 2.78 -10.65 -12.04
CA TYR A 194 2.12 -11.97 -12.08
C TYR A 194 2.61 -12.84 -13.23
N GLU A 195 2.54 -14.16 -13.03
CA GLU A 195 2.95 -15.15 -14.02
C GLU A 195 1.77 -15.63 -14.85
N ARG A 196 1.80 -15.42 -16.17
CA ARG A 196 0.75 -15.91 -17.08
C ARG A 196 0.88 -17.40 -17.33
N ASP A 197 -0.22 -18.12 -17.15
CA ASP A 197 -0.37 -19.52 -17.53
C ASP A 197 -1.03 -19.63 -18.89
N ASN A 198 -0.24 -19.91 -19.92
CA ASN A 198 -0.68 -19.96 -21.32
C ASN A 198 -1.88 -20.91 -21.55
N GLU A 199 -1.96 -22.00 -20.79
CA GLU A 199 -3.05 -22.98 -20.86
C GLU A 199 -4.41 -22.41 -20.43
N THR A 200 -4.43 -21.37 -19.59
CA THR A 200 -5.68 -20.74 -19.12
C THR A 200 -5.85 -19.30 -19.56
N GLU A 201 -4.73 -18.62 -19.86
CA GLU A 201 -4.59 -17.16 -19.99
C GLU A 201 -4.88 -16.38 -18.70
N LEU A 202 -4.89 -17.07 -17.55
CA LEU A 202 -4.95 -16.45 -16.23
C LEU A 202 -3.54 -16.11 -15.75
N ASP A 203 -3.46 -15.06 -14.96
CA ASP A 203 -2.23 -14.61 -14.32
C ASP A 203 -2.19 -15.11 -12.87
N PHE A 204 -1.20 -15.93 -12.53
CA PHE A 204 -0.99 -16.43 -11.18
C PHE A 204 -0.40 -15.31 -10.31
N ALA A 205 -1.25 -14.77 -9.44
CA ALA A 205 -0.92 -13.73 -8.48
C ALA A 205 -0.50 -14.31 -7.12
N GLN A 206 0.05 -15.54 -7.10
CA GLN A 206 0.39 -16.32 -5.90
C GLN A 206 -0.81 -16.73 -5.03
N ALA A 207 -1.49 -15.74 -4.44
CA ALA A 207 -2.68 -15.92 -3.62
C ALA A 207 -3.85 -16.48 -4.45
N ARG A 208 -4.06 -15.90 -5.64
CA ARG A 208 -5.25 -16.11 -6.50
C ARG A 208 -4.86 -16.16 -7.98
N MET A 209 -5.80 -16.58 -8.82
CA MET A 209 -5.70 -16.43 -10.27
C MET A 209 -6.43 -15.16 -10.72
N TYR A 210 -5.78 -14.35 -11.54
CA TYR A 210 -6.31 -13.09 -12.07
C TYR A 210 -6.69 -13.25 -13.54
N SER A 211 -7.89 -12.76 -13.91
CA SER A 211 -8.32 -12.69 -15.29
C SER A 211 -8.22 -11.25 -15.79
N SER A 212 -7.25 -10.98 -16.67
CA SER A 212 -7.13 -9.67 -17.32
C SER A 212 -8.32 -9.34 -18.22
N LYS A 213 -8.92 -10.35 -18.88
CA LYS A 213 -10.14 -10.19 -19.68
C LYS A 213 -11.29 -9.61 -18.85
N LEU A 214 -11.50 -10.14 -17.64
CA LEU A 214 -12.55 -9.68 -16.74
C LEU A 214 -12.12 -8.49 -15.87
N GLY A 215 -10.82 -8.32 -15.64
CA GLY A 215 -10.27 -7.30 -14.75
C GLY A 215 -10.49 -7.63 -13.27
N ARG A 216 -10.53 -8.92 -12.90
CA ARG A 216 -10.86 -9.40 -11.55
C ARG A 216 -10.24 -10.78 -11.27
N PHE A 217 -10.18 -11.15 -9.99
CA PHE A 217 -9.75 -12.49 -9.56
C PHE A 217 -10.84 -13.55 -9.82
N THR A 218 -10.42 -14.82 -9.99
CA THR A 218 -11.35 -15.95 -10.22
C THR A 218 -11.82 -16.64 -8.93
N THR A 219 -11.18 -16.33 -7.80
CA THR A 219 -11.49 -16.81 -6.46
C THR A 219 -11.74 -15.63 -5.51
N VAL A 220 -12.44 -15.89 -4.41
CA VAL A 220 -12.63 -14.90 -3.35
C VAL A 220 -11.30 -14.57 -2.68
N ASP A 221 -11.15 -13.33 -2.26
CA ASP A 221 -10.09 -12.90 -1.38
C ASP A 221 -10.11 -13.71 -0.06
N PRO A 222 -9.01 -14.40 0.35
CA PRO A 222 -8.97 -15.31 1.50
C PRO A 222 -9.02 -14.62 2.88
N ILE A 223 -9.69 -13.48 2.98
CA ILE A 223 -9.61 -12.55 4.10
C ILE A 223 -10.92 -12.43 4.86
N ASN A 224 -10.81 -12.22 6.17
CA ASN A 224 -11.96 -12.13 7.06
C ASN A 224 -12.77 -10.84 6.84
N LEU A 225 -14.10 -10.96 6.82
CA LEU A 225 -15.01 -9.82 6.85
C LEU A 225 -14.98 -9.18 8.23
N THR A 226 -14.31 -8.04 8.34
CA THR A 226 -14.25 -7.24 9.58
C THR A 226 -15.32 -6.14 9.58
N ALA A 227 -15.65 -5.59 10.75
CA ALA A 227 -16.61 -4.49 10.87
C ALA A 227 -16.21 -3.26 10.04
N ASP A 228 -14.91 -2.99 9.92
CA ASP A 228 -14.39 -1.88 9.12
C ASP A 228 -14.67 -2.07 7.62
N ARG A 229 -14.71 -3.30 7.14
CA ARG A 229 -15.04 -3.61 5.74
C ARG A 229 -16.51 -3.47 5.43
N LEU A 230 -17.37 -3.74 6.40
CA LEU A 230 -18.82 -3.48 6.28
C LEU A 230 -19.11 -1.99 6.12
N SER A 231 -18.19 -1.11 6.55
CA SER A 231 -18.31 0.35 6.38
C SER A 231 -17.88 0.85 4.99
N ASP A 232 -17.19 0.03 4.20
CA ASP A 232 -16.76 0.34 2.84
C ASP A 232 -17.31 -0.69 1.84
N PRO A 233 -18.46 -0.42 1.22
CA PRO A 233 -19.12 -1.36 0.31
C PRO A 233 -18.24 -1.86 -0.83
N GLN A 234 -17.21 -1.10 -1.23
CA GLN A 234 -16.28 -1.51 -2.29
C GLN A 234 -15.40 -2.68 -1.84
N GLN A 235 -15.14 -2.84 -0.54
CA GLN A 235 -14.35 -3.95 0.03
C GLN A 235 -15.16 -5.24 0.20
N LEU A 236 -16.48 -5.18 0.00
CA LEU A 236 -17.34 -6.37 0.07
C LEU A 236 -17.31 -7.21 -1.22
N ASN A 237 -16.74 -6.66 -2.30
CA ASN A 237 -16.53 -7.41 -3.53
C ASN A 237 -15.16 -8.09 -3.51
N LEU A 238 -15.13 -9.32 -3.03
CA LEU A 238 -13.91 -10.11 -2.79
C LEU A 238 -13.17 -10.57 -4.07
N TYR A 239 -13.63 -10.17 -5.26
CA TYR A 239 -12.94 -10.49 -6.52
C TYR A 239 -12.28 -9.26 -7.15
N VAL A 240 -12.60 -8.05 -6.69
CA VAL A 240 -12.16 -6.82 -7.35
C VAL A 240 -10.65 -6.66 -7.27
N TYR A 241 -10.03 -6.41 -8.41
CA TYR A 241 -8.63 -6.06 -8.48
C TYR A 241 -8.44 -4.59 -8.09
N VAL A 242 -7.58 -4.32 -7.11
CA VAL A 242 -7.07 -2.99 -6.74
C VAL A 242 -8.13 -1.88 -6.67
N ARG A 243 -9.31 -2.17 -6.08
CA ARG A 243 -10.43 -1.22 -5.95
C ARG A 243 -10.86 -0.56 -7.28
N ASN A 244 -10.69 -1.27 -8.39
CA ASN A 244 -10.92 -0.78 -9.75
C ASN A 244 -10.07 0.43 -10.14
N ASN A 245 -8.87 0.60 -9.58
CA ASN A 245 -7.96 1.67 -10.00
C ASN A 245 -6.49 1.20 -10.16
N PRO A 246 -6.21 0.43 -11.23
CA PRO A 246 -4.88 -0.15 -11.46
C PRO A 246 -3.81 0.85 -11.90
N MET A 247 -4.19 2.11 -12.17
CA MET A 247 -3.23 3.18 -12.47
C MET A 247 -2.61 3.79 -11.21
N VAL A 248 -3.25 3.63 -10.06
CA VAL A 248 -2.82 4.19 -8.77
C VAL A 248 -2.43 3.10 -7.79
N PHE A 249 -3.15 1.98 -7.83
CA PHE A 249 -2.97 0.88 -6.90
C PHE A 249 -2.36 -0.32 -7.62
N VAL A 250 -1.42 -0.97 -6.95
CA VAL A 250 -0.76 -2.19 -7.41
C VAL A 250 -1.03 -3.23 -6.34
N ASP A 251 -1.22 -4.47 -6.75
CA ASP A 251 -1.37 -5.61 -5.86
C ASP A 251 -0.25 -6.63 -6.20
N PRO A 252 0.99 -6.45 -5.71
CA PRO A 252 2.15 -7.21 -6.22
C PRO A 252 2.05 -8.73 -6.05
N ASN A 253 1.27 -9.20 -5.08
CA ASN A 253 1.15 -10.62 -4.71
C ASN A 253 -0.21 -10.98 -4.05
N GLY A 254 -1.13 -10.03 -3.94
CA GLY A 254 -2.38 -10.15 -3.19
C GLY A 254 -2.46 -9.28 -1.91
N GLU A 255 -1.39 -8.61 -1.47
CA GLU A 255 -1.15 -8.22 -0.05
C GLU A 255 -0.25 -6.94 0.13
N ASP A 256 -0.56 -6.00 1.07
CA ASP A 256 0.16 -4.73 1.38
C ASP A 256 0.50 -4.52 2.91
N LEU A 257 1.44 -3.59 3.26
CA LEU A 257 1.71 -3.18 4.66
C LEU A 257 1.01 -1.86 5.02
N HIS A 258 0.27 -1.86 6.14
CA HIS A 258 -0.63 -0.79 6.55
C HIS A 258 -0.30 -0.23 7.95
N ILE A 259 -0.18 1.09 8.05
CA ILE A 259 -0.07 1.83 9.32
C ILE A 259 -1.35 2.65 9.51
N ALA A 260 -2.04 2.51 10.65
CA ALA A 260 -3.24 3.27 10.96
C ALA A 260 -3.11 4.01 12.31
N ILE A 261 -3.22 5.34 12.30
CA ILE A 261 -3.15 6.20 13.48
C ILE A 261 -4.55 6.67 13.87
N GLY A 262 -5.03 6.23 15.03
CA GLY A 262 -6.36 6.55 15.55
C GLY A 262 -6.53 8.00 16.00
N ALA A 263 -7.79 8.44 16.07
CA ALA A 263 -8.18 9.78 16.52
C ALA A 263 -8.60 9.85 18.01
N LYS A 264 -8.78 8.69 18.68
CA LYS A 264 -9.20 8.62 20.08
C LYS A 264 -7.99 8.51 21.00
N PRO A 265 -7.90 9.33 22.07
CA PRO A 265 -6.83 9.21 23.04
C PRO A 265 -6.95 7.89 23.81
N VAL A 266 -5.80 7.31 24.16
CA VAL A 266 -5.70 6.05 24.93
C VAL A 266 -4.85 6.19 26.20
N GLY A 267 -4.32 7.38 26.45
CA GLY A 267 -3.50 7.73 27.60
C GLY A 267 -2.87 9.10 27.41
N THR A 268 -1.97 9.49 28.30
CA THR A 268 -1.21 10.74 28.22
C THR A 268 0.28 10.50 28.40
N THR A 269 1.09 11.46 27.95
CA THR A 269 2.55 11.45 28.12
C THR A 269 3.09 12.88 28.11
N THR A 270 4.32 13.06 28.55
CA THR A 270 4.98 14.36 28.56
C THR A 270 5.87 14.54 27.33
N ILE A 271 5.73 15.66 26.62
CA ILE A 271 6.59 16.02 25.49
C ILE A 271 7.24 17.39 25.68
N ARG A 272 8.36 17.62 24.98
CA ARG A 272 9.11 18.87 25.03
C ARG A 272 8.41 19.98 24.23
N ILE A 273 8.41 21.18 24.79
CA ILE A 273 7.95 22.41 24.11
C ILE A 273 9.11 23.01 23.31
N ILE A 274 8.91 23.19 22.01
CA ILE A 274 9.92 23.77 21.09
C ILE A 274 10.10 25.26 21.37
N GLY A 275 11.35 25.73 21.41
CA GLY A 275 11.67 27.14 21.63
C GLY A 275 11.65 27.58 23.09
N SER A 276 11.43 26.66 24.03
CA SER A 276 11.51 26.94 25.48
C SER A 276 12.94 27.31 25.91
N SER A 277 13.07 28.40 26.68
CA SER A 277 14.32 28.92 27.23
C SER A 277 14.12 29.64 28.57
N GLY A 278 15.19 29.76 29.37
CA GLY A 278 15.11 30.40 30.70
C GLY A 278 14.08 29.74 31.62
N ASP A 279 13.20 30.56 32.20
CA ASP A 279 12.14 30.15 33.14
C ASP A 279 10.89 29.56 32.45
N GLN A 280 10.86 29.47 31.12
CA GLN A 280 9.70 28.95 30.37
C GLN A 280 9.48 27.45 30.67
N PRO A 281 8.22 26.97 30.59
CA PRO A 281 7.92 25.55 30.73
C PRO A 281 8.67 24.77 29.65
N LYS A 282 9.37 23.72 30.07
CA LYS A 282 10.20 22.91 29.17
C LYS A 282 9.40 21.79 28.51
N THR A 283 8.34 21.36 29.16
CA THR A 283 7.54 20.19 28.80
C THR A 283 6.07 20.42 29.13
N MET A 284 5.19 19.66 28.49
CA MET A 284 3.76 19.60 28.84
C MET A 284 3.21 18.19 28.65
N GLU A 285 2.10 17.89 29.33
CA GLU A 285 1.34 16.66 29.12
C GLU A 285 0.48 16.77 27.84
N VAL A 286 0.44 15.69 27.07
CA VAL A 286 -0.36 15.56 25.85
C VAL A 286 -0.98 14.18 25.74
N ASN A 287 -2.02 14.08 24.91
CA ASN A 287 -2.68 12.82 24.62
C ASN A 287 -1.82 11.88 23.76
N VAL A 288 -1.98 10.59 24.03
CA VAL A 288 -1.39 9.47 23.30
C VAL A 288 -2.46 8.76 22.49
N TYR A 289 -2.11 8.33 21.29
CA TYR A 289 -3.01 7.71 20.33
C TYR A 289 -2.48 6.36 19.88
N LYS A 290 -3.41 5.42 19.64
CA LYS A 290 -3.06 4.08 19.14
C LYS A 290 -2.62 4.16 17.67
N MET A 291 -1.51 3.50 17.36
CA MET A 291 -1.02 3.27 15.99
C MET A 291 -0.93 1.77 15.76
N ASN A 292 -1.72 1.25 14.82
CA ASN A 292 -1.62 -0.16 14.44
C ASN A 292 -0.72 -0.29 13.21
N VAL A 293 0.22 -1.21 13.26
CA VAL A 293 0.99 -1.69 12.11
C VAL A 293 0.45 -3.07 11.78
N TYR A 294 -0.14 -3.18 10.60
CA TYR A 294 -0.67 -4.43 10.08
C TYR A 294 0.11 -4.78 8.83
N ASP A 295 0.54 -6.02 8.75
CA ASP A 295 1.28 -6.55 7.62
C ASP A 295 0.44 -7.64 6.98
N ASP A 296 0.07 -7.44 5.72
CA ASP A 296 -0.66 -8.48 5.01
C ASP A 296 0.21 -9.73 4.85
N THR A 297 1.53 -9.61 4.62
CA THR A 297 2.44 -10.75 4.43
C THR A 297 2.43 -11.71 5.63
N SER A 298 2.71 -11.21 6.83
CA SER A 298 2.76 -12.05 8.04
C SER A 298 1.40 -12.23 8.73
N LYS A 299 0.37 -11.48 8.32
CA LYS A 299 -0.92 -11.33 9.01
C LYS A 299 -0.80 -10.86 10.47
N VAL A 300 0.37 -10.34 10.87
CA VAL A 300 0.61 -9.87 12.22
C VAL A 300 0.16 -8.42 12.37
N THR A 301 -0.60 -8.13 13.43
CA THR A 301 -0.84 -6.75 13.86
C THR A 301 0.00 -6.43 15.09
N THR A 302 0.85 -5.41 15.00
CA THR A 302 1.53 -4.84 16.16
C THR A 302 0.91 -3.49 16.52
N THR A 303 0.72 -3.26 17.81
CA THR A 303 0.25 -1.97 18.32
C THR A 303 1.45 -1.16 18.84
N TYR A 304 1.55 0.06 18.35
CA TYR A 304 2.40 1.13 18.85
C TYR A 304 1.55 2.30 19.31
N TYR A 305 2.21 3.31 19.88
CA TYR A 305 1.56 4.52 20.35
C TYR A 305 2.30 5.75 19.87
N VAL A 306 1.55 6.81 19.57
CA VAL A 306 2.08 8.07 19.06
C VAL A 306 1.48 9.27 19.77
N THR A 307 2.29 10.30 19.97
CA THR A 307 1.80 11.65 20.22
C THR A 307 1.52 12.33 18.89
N ARG A 308 0.47 13.16 18.88
CA ARG A 308 0.02 13.88 17.69
C ARG A 308 0.07 15.40 17.85
N ASP A 309 0.38 15.88 19.05
CA ASP A 309 0.53 17.30 19.37
C ASP A 309 1.97 17.76 19.25
N ALA A 310 2.15 19.01 18.86
CA ALA A 310 3.45 19.59 18.53
C ALA A 310 3.58 21.01 19.12
N PRO A 311 3.77 21.12 20.44
CA PRO A 311 3.79 22.39 21.16
C PRO A 311 5.08 23.17 20.89
N MET A 312 4.90 24.45 20.59
CA MET A 312 5.97 25.39 20.31
C MET A 312 5.66 26.72 20.99
N MET A 313 6.64 27.31 21.67
CA MET A 313 6.52 28.65 22.25
C MET A 313 6.06 29.64 21.19
N ASP A 314 5.10 30.50 21.53
CA ASP A 314 4.71 31.60 20.68
C ASP A 314 5.91 32.55 20.49
N SER A 315 6.41 32.65 19.26
CA SER A 315 7.60 33.45 18.96
C SER A 315 7.35 34.96 19.02
N LYS A 316 6.09 35.39 18.96
CA LYS A 316 5.70 36.81 18.99
C LYS A 316 5.36 37.26 20.41
N ASN A 317 4.56 36.45 21.13
CA ASN A 317 4.07 36.78 22.46
C ASN A 317 4.28 35.61 23.44
N PRO A 318 5.52 35.27 23.82
CA PRO A 318 5.82 34.05 24.56
C PRO A 318 5.38 34.04 26.03
N VAL A 319 5.11 35.21 26.64
CA VAL A 319 4.85 35.36 28.08
C VAL A 319 3.69 36.32 28.30
N ASN A 320 2.79 35.97 29.21
CA ASN A 320 1.80 36.87 29.77
C ASN A 320 2.30 37.37 31.13
N GLU A 321 2.75 38.63 31.16
CA GLU A 321 3.29 39.26 32.36
C GLU A 321 2.18 39.59 33.38
N VAL A 322 2.52 39.51 34.67
CA VAL A 322 1.60 39.85 35.77
C VAL A 322 1.98 41.21 36.35
N SER A 323 0.97 42.04 36.62
CA SER A 323 1.19 43.33 37.30
C SER A 323 1.78 43.15 38.71
N ARG A 324 2.42 44.19 39.25
CA ARG A 324 2.93 44.17 40.65
C ARG A 324 1.84 43.80 41.68
N LEU A 325 0.62 44.27 41.48
CA LEU A 325 -0.52 43.95 42.35
C LEU A 325 -0.91 42.46 42.22
N GLY A 326 -0.93 41.93 41.00
CA GLY A 326 -1.21 40.51 40.76
C GLY A 326 -0.15 39.60 41.38
N SER A 327 1.13 39.97 41.28
CA SER A 327 2.22 39.23 41.94
C SER A 327 2.07 39.23 43.48
N LEU A 328 1.65 40.34 44.09
CA LEU A 328 1.34 40.40 45.52
C LEU A 328 0.15 39.52 45.93
N LEU A 329 -0.79 39.30 45.02
CA LEU A 329 -1.97 38.44 45.22
C LEU A 329 -1.70 36.97 44.88
N GLY A 330 -0.45 36.61 44.54
CA GLY A 330 -0.04 35.25 44.26
C GLY A 330 -0.29 34.77 42.82
N TYR A 331 -0.63 35.67 41.89
CA TYR A 331 -0.73 35.32 40.47
C TYR A 331 0.67 35.17 39.86
N GLU A 332 0.89 34.08 39.13
CA GLU A 332 2.15 33.78 38.44
C GLU A 332 2.08 34.13 36.95
N LYS A 333 3.24 34.41 36.35
CA LYS A 333 3.38 34.56 34.89
C LYS A 333 3.01 33.26 34.18
N THR A 334 2.33 33.39 33.05
CA THR A 334 1.97 32.27 32.17
C THR A 334 2.63 32.44 30.80
N TYR A 335 2.58 31.37 30.00
CA TYR A 335 3.36 31.23 28.79
C TYR A 335 2.47 30.75 27.64
N ASN A 336 2.50 31.47 26.53
CA ASN A 336 1.71 31.11 25.35
C ASN A 336 2.45 30.08 24.50
N VAL A 337 1.75 28.98 24.20
CA VAL A 337 2.28 27.85 23.42
C VAL A 337 1.33 27.55 22.27
N ASN A 338 1.83 27.55 21.03
CA ASN A 338 1.08 27.21 19.84
C ASN A 338 1.18 25.70 19.53
N ASN A 339 0.09 25.11 19.04
CA ASN A 339 0.10 23.74 18.55
C ASN A 339 0.35 23.71 17.03
N THR A 340 1.47 23.12 16.63
CA THR A 340 1.85 22.98 15.22
C THR A 340 1.42 21.66 14.60
N ALA A 341 0.61 20.87 15.32
CA ALA A 341 0.16 19.53 14.95
C ALA A 341 -0.32 19.44 13.50
N PHE A 342 0.11 18.38 12.82
CA PHE A 342 -0.46 18.01 11.53
C PHE A 342 -1.79 17.29 11.73
N GLU A 343 -2.81 17.77 11.02
CA GLU A 343 -4.07 17.07 10.85
C GLU A 343 -4.38 16.97 9.36
N PRO A 344 -4.86 15.81 8.89
CA PRO A 344 -5.25 15.64 7.50
C PRO A 344 -6.40 16.59 7.16
N LYS A 345 -6.43 17.05 5.90
CA LYS A 345 -7.53 17.88 5.40
C LYS A 345 -8.87 17.14 5.48
N GLU A 346 -8.87 15.89 5.03
CA GLU A 346 -10.02 14.99 5.02
C GLU A 346 -10.17 14.23 6.35
N ASN A 347 -11.34 13.63 6.60
CA ASN A 347 -11.60 12.85 7.82
C ASN A 347 -10.65 11.66 8.00
N VAL A 348 -10.18 11.08 6.89
CA VAL A 348 -9.10 10.09 6.86
C VAL A 348 -8.09 10.55 5.82
N GLY A 349 -6.87 10.83 6.27
CA GLY A 349 -5.75 11.10 5.37
C GLY A 349 -5.08 9.80 4.95
N GLU A 350 -4.82 9.67 3.65
CA GLU A 350 -4.10 8.53 3.06
C GLU A 350 -2.75 8.99 2.51
N TYR A 351 -1.68 8.35 2.94
CA TYR A 351 -0.31 8.73 2.63
C TYR A 351 0.55 7.50 2.30
N VAL A 352 1.67 7.75 1.62
CA VAL A 352 2.73 6.76 1.43
C VAL A 352 3.82 7.01 2.46
N GLY A 353 4.27 5.94 3.13
CA GLY A 353 5.40 5.97 4.04
C GLY A 353 6.71 5.67 3.34
N LEU A 354 7.74 6.50 3.58
CA LEU A 354 9.11 6.29 3.11
C LEU A 354 10.05 6.21 4.31
N ALA A 355 10.69 5.06 4.52
CA ALA A 355 11.73 4.91 5.53
C ALA A 355 13.00 5.67 5.11
N LEU A 356 13.51 6.53 5.99
CA LEU A 356 14.74 7.29 5.76
C LEU A 356 15.46 7.63 7.06
N LYS A 357 16.78 7.87 6.98
CA LYS A 357 17.57 8.29 8.15
C LYS A 357 17.15 9.68 8.64
N TYR A 358 16.82 9.77 9.92
CA TYR A 358 16.44 11.02 10.56
C TYR A 358 16.72 11.00 12.06
N PRO A 359 17.43 12.01 12.61
CA PRO A 359 18.04 13.14 11.90
C PRO A 359 19.22 12.72 11.02
N ALA A 360 19.53 13.50 9.97
CA ALA A 360 20.70 13.24 9.13
C ALA A 360 22.00 13.17 9.98
N GLY A 361 22.85 12.18 9.69
CA GLY A 361 24.09 11.93 10.45
C GLY A 361 23.88 11.20 11.78
N THR A 362 22.78 10.47 11.93
CA THR A 362 22.50 9.59 13.09
C THR A 362 22.18 8.17 12.63
N ASP A 363 22.16 7.23 13.58
CA ASP A 363 21.76 5.82 13.36
C ASP A 363 20.24 5.61 13.40
N LEU A 364 19.46 6.70 13.45
CA LEU A 364 18.02 6.63 13.57
C LEU A 364 17.32 6.83 12.23
N GLU A 365 16.13 6.25 12.16
CA GLU A 365 15.28 6.23 10.98
C GLU A 365 13.86 6.69 11.33
N ALA A 366 13.16 7.22 10.35
CA ALA A 366 11.79 7.70 10.45
C ALA A 366 10.98 7.26 9.23
N ILE A 367 9.65 7.20 9.39
CA ILE A 367 8.73 7.03 8.27
C ILE A 367 8.25 8.39 7.84
N ALA A 368 8.76 8.88 6.72
CA ALA A 368 8.35 10.15 6.15
C ALA A 368 7.09 10.00 5.32
N LEU A 369 6.12 10.89 5.55
CA LEU A 369 4.85 10.86 4.85
C LEU A 369 4.97 11.59 3.52
N ARG A 370 4.37 11.00 2.49
CA ARG A 370 4.24 11.57 1.15
C ARG A 370 2.80 11.47 0.68
N THR A 371 2.40 12.33 -0.25
CA THR A 371 1.17 12.11 -1.02
C THR A 371 1.29 10.83 -1.85
N LYS A 372 0.19 10.36 -2.44
CA LYS A 372 0.21 9.18 -3.33
C LYS A 372 1.16 9.37 -4.52
N GLU A 373 1.34 10.61 -4.94
CA GLU A 373 2.22 11.04 -6.03
C GLU A 373 3.67 11.28 -5.56
N GLY A 374 3.98 11.05 -4.27
CA GLY A 374 5.34 11.19 -3.73
C GLY A 374 5.71 12.60 -3.25
N SER A 375 4.75 13.54 -3.17
CA SER A 375 5.02 14.91 -2.74
C SER A 375 5.20 15.03 -1.23
N GLU A 376 6.14 15.89 -0.80
CA GLU A 376 6.33 16.29 0.61
C GLU A 376 5.30 17.31 1.09
N ALA A 377 4.60 17.97 0.17
CA ALA A 377 3.57 18.95 0.49
C ALA A 377 2.22 18.26 0.70
N LEU A 378 1.87 18.02 1.95
CA LEU A 378 0.66 17.34 2.36
C LEU A 378 -0.49 18.35 2.55
N PRO A 379 -1.64 18.17 1.86
CA PRO A 379 -2.86 18.89 2.19
C PRO A 379 -3.24 18.64 3.65
N ALA A 380 -3.39 19.72 4.40
CA ALA A 380 -3.61 19.70 5.84
C ALA A 380 -4.85 20.50 6.21
N GLU A 381 -5.38 20.26 7.40
CA GLU A 381 -6.30 21.18 8.05
C GLU A 381 -5.64 22.55 8.26
N TYR A 382 -6.43 23.60 8.10
CA TYR A 382 -6.01 24.98 8.27
C TYR A 382 -5.38 25.19 9.66
N ASN A 383 -4.13 25.63 9.68
CA ASN A 383 -3.44 26.05 10.90
C ASN A 383 -2.47 27.19 10.59
N ASP A 384 -2.77 28.39 11.10
CA ASP A 384 -2.02 29.63 10.94
C ASP A 384 -1.13 29.98 12.14
N LYS A 385 -1.11 29.13 13.18
CA LYS A 385 -0.37 29.35 14.42
C LYS A 385 1.09 28.85 14.37
N ALA A 386 1.54 28.37 13.22
CA ALA A 386 2.85 27.76 13.02
C ALA A 386 3.73 28.55 12.03
N ASP A 387 5.04 28.28 11.99
CA ASP A 387 5.99 28.70 10.93
C ASP A 387 5.66 28.07 9.54
N ARG A 388 4.41 27.65 9.32
CA ARG A 388 3.95 27.11 8.04
C ARG A 388 3.92 28.25 7.02
N LYS A 389 4.66 28.08 5.92
CA LYS A 389 4.58 28.98 4.76
C LYS A 389 3.16 29.05 4.17
N ASN A 390 2.36 27.99 4.34
CA ASN A 390 0.98 27.92 3.91
C ASN A 390 0.11 27.24 5.01
N PRO A 391 -0.93 27.91 5.52
CA PRO A 391 -1.79 27.35 6.58
C PRO A 391 -2.48 26.02 6.24
N ASN A 392 -2.70 25.73 4.95
CA ASN A 392 -3.40 24.54 4.48
C ASN A 392 -2.46 23.42 4.01
N VAL A 393 -1.14 23.60 4.15
CA VAL A 393 -0.14 22.63 3.68
C VAL A 393 0.88 22.37 4.79
N ALA A 394 1.08 21.10 5.10
CA ALA A 394 2.15 20.64 5.97
C ALA A 394 3.27 20.03 5.12
N THR A 395 4.53 20.23 5.51
CA THR A 395 5.69 19.69 4.80
C THR A 395 6.62 18.98 5.76
N GLY A 396 7.29 17.93 5.29
CA GLY A 396 8.27 17.19 6.10
C GLY A 396 7.65 16.45 7.29
N ILE A 397 6.39 16.02 7.19
CA ILE A 397 5.74 15.26 8.27
C ILE A 397 6.28 13.83 8.30
N MET A 398 6.64 13.38 9.49
CA MET A 398 7.26 12.07 9.73
C MET A 398 6.63 11.38 10.95
N ILE A 399 6.78 10.06 11.04
CA ILE A 399 6.62 9.27 12.25
C ILE A 399 8.03 8.96 12.78
N HIS A 400 8.37 9.46 13.96
CA HIS A 400 9.69 9.31 14.57
C HIS A 400 9.59 9.39 16.10
N VAL A 401 10.64 9.09 16.86
CA VAL A 401 10.67 9.52 18.29
C VAL A 401 11.20 10.92 18.35
N GLY A 402 10.60 11.81 19.13
CA GLY A 402 11.22 13.09 19.52
C GLY A 402 12.13 12.90 20.74
N GLY A 403 13.40 13.30 20.65
CA GLY A 403 14.38 13.02 21.70
C GLY A 403 15.74 13.71 21.53
N VAL A 404 16.70 13.30 22.36
CA VAL A 404 18.12 13.70 22.30
C VAL A 404 18.87 12.64 21.47
N TYR A 405 19.55 13.06 20.42
CA TYR A 405 20.31 12.19 19.50
C TYR A 405 21.78 12.51 19.56
N GLN A 406 22.61 11.48 19.58
CA GLN A 406 24.06 11.63 19.43
C GLN A 406 24.43 11.58 17.95
N ARG A 407 25.24 12.52 17.49
CA ARG A 407 25.85 12.53 16.16
C ARG A 407 27.14 11.70 16.16
N GLU A 408 27.61 11.36 14.95
CA GLU A 408 28.91 10.69 14.75
C GLU A 408 30.11 11.47 15.33
N ASP A 409 29.97 12.79 15.50
CA ASP A 409 30.96 13.67 16.12
C ASP A 409 30.88 13.74 17.67
N GLY A 410 29.98 12.96 18.29
CA GLY A 410 29.77 12.93 19.75
C GLY A 410 28.89 14.06 20.29
N SER A 411 28.37 14.96 19.44
CA SER A 411 27.47 16.04 19.87
C SER A 411 26.00 15.59 19.97
N SER A 412 25.29 16.12 20.97
CA SER A 412 23.87 15.84 21.18
C SER A 412 22.96 16.87 20.50
N ARG A 413 21.95 16.43 19.75
CA ARG A 413 20.89 17.29 19.18
C ARG A 413 19.54 16.88 19.74
N ILE A 414 18.72 17.85 20.14
CA ILE A 414 17.33 17.56 20.53
C ILE A 414 16.41 17.97 19.39
N THR A 415 15.61 17.05 18.84
CA THR A 415 14.59 17.41 17.85
C THR A 415 13.21 17.38 18.49
N GLY A 416 12.53 18.52 18.46
CA GLY A 416 11.09 18.57 18.69
C GLY A 416 10.33 18.18 17.43
N SER A 417 9.12 17.69 17.61
CA SER A 417 8.21 17.37 16.50
C SER A 417 7.60 18.66 15.95
N LYS A 418 7.97 19.10 14.74
CA LYS A 418 7.29 20.21 14.04
C LYS A 418 6.07 19.69 13.26
N GLY A 419 5.05 19.24 14.01
CA GLY A 419 3.85 18.62 13.45
C GLY A 419 4.02 17.14 13.04
N CYS A 420 5.13 16.51 13.39
CA CYS A 420 5.38 15.08 13.21
C CYS A 420 4.68 14.24 14.30
N PHE A 421 4.67 12.92 14.12
CA PHE A 421 4.12 11.96 15.06
C PHE A 421 5.23 11.34 15.90
N GLY A 422 5.16 11.52 17.22
CA GLY A 422 6.15 11.05 18.18
C GLY A 422 5.84 9.64 18.69
N THR A 423 6.58 8.59 18.32
CA THR A 423 6.32 7.24 18.89
C THR A 423 6.65 7.22 20.39
N CYS A 424 5.82 6.55 21.19
CA CYS A 424 5.92 6.54 22.65
C CYS A 424 5.48 5.20 23.27
N ASP A 425 5.77 5.01 24.56
CA ASP A 425 5.35 3.86 25.34
C ASP A 425 4.28 4.28 26.37
N LEU A 426 3.20 3.52 26.47
CA LEU A 426 2.06 3.83 27.34
C LEU A 426 2.35 3.70 28.84
N LYS A 427 3.34 2.87 29.21
CA LYS A 427 3.73 2.61 30.60
C LYS A 427 4.85 3.52 31.08
N THR A 428 5.78 3.92 30.19
CA THR A 428 6.97 4.70 30.58
C THR A 428 7.02 6.12 29.99
N GLY A 429 6.06 6.52 29.15
CA GLY A 429 6.02 7.85 28.55
C GLY A 429 6.88 7.95 27.28
N ASN A 430 7.72 8.99 27.17
CA ASN A 430 8.55 9.20 25.97
C ASN A 430 9.45 7.97 25.75
N GLY A 431 9.12 7.14 24.74
CA GLY A 431 9.65 5.78 24.57
C GLY A 431 11.17 5.70 24.29
N GLY A 432 11.80 6.87 24.13
CA GLY A 432 13.21 6.99 23.83
C GLY A 432 13.60 6.30 22.53
N ASN A 433 14.89 6.20 22.28
CA ASN A 433 15.39 5.62 21.02
C ASN A 433 15.01 4.15 20.84
N ASN A 434 14.68 3.43 21.92
CA ASN A 434 14.34 2.00 21.88
C ASN A 434 12.97 1.74 21.24
N THR A 435 11.94 2.51 21.59
CA THR A 435 10.63 2.38 20.93
C THR A 435 10.71 2.76 19.46
N GLN A 436 11.52 3.77 19.09
CA GLN A 436 11.77 4.10 17.67
C GLN A 436 12.39 2.93 16.94
N LYS A 437 13.48 2.40 17.50
CA LYS A 437 14.23 1.31 16.90
C LYS A 437 13.37 0.07 16.78
N ALA A 438 12.52 -0.23 17.77
CA ALA A 438 11.59 -1.34 17.71
C ALA A 438 10.50 -1.14 16.63
N PHE A 439 9.93 0.06 16.52
CA PHE A 439 8.95 0.38 15.48
C PHE A 439 9.54 0.30 14.08
N ILE A 440 10.67 0.97 13.85
CA ILE A 440 11.33 0.95 12.55
C ILE A 440 11.83 -0.46 12.24
N LYS A 441 12.40 -1.17 13.21
CA LYS A 441 12.82 -2.55 13.02
C LYS A 441 11.63 -3.45 12.67
N ASP A 442 10.47 -3.31 13.29
CA ASP A 442 9.27 -4.07 12.92
C ASP A 442 8.85 -3.79 11.47
N ILE A 443 8.82 -2.52 11.06
CA ILE A 443 8.53 -2.14 9.67
C ILE A 443 9.58 -2.70 8.71
N THR A 444 10.87 -2.53 9.00
CA THR A 444 11.97 -2.96 8.14
C THR A 444 12.05 -4.48 8.09
N ASP A 445 11.86 -5.19 9.21
CA ASP A 445 11.82 -6.66 9.26
C ASP A 445 10.66 -7.20 8.41
N ARG A 446 9.48 -6.55 8.46
CA ARG A 446 8.33 -6.92 7.62
C ARG A 446 8.54 -6.58 6.16
N GLN A 447 9.12 -5.41 5.86
CA GLN A 447 9.51 -5.08 4.49
C GLN A 447 10.61 -6.02 3.98
N GLU A 448 11.54 -6.46 4.81
CA GLU A 448 12.55 -7.47 4.47
C GLU A 448 11.93 -8.84 4.29
N LEU A 449 10.97 -9.23 5.13
CA LEU A 449 10.19 -10.45 4.98
C LEU A 449 9.38 -10.41 3.67
N ALA A 450 8.64 -9.33 3.42
CA ALA A 450 7.94 -9.09 2.16
C ALA A 450 8.91 -9.10 0.96
N LYS A 451 10.09 -8.47 1.05
CA LYS A 451 11.14 -8.56 0.01
C LYS A 451 11.64 -9.99 -0.20
N LYS A 452 11.84 -10.73 0.89
CA LYS A 452 12.27 -12.14 0.86
C LYS A 452 11.18 -13.03 0.25
N MET A 453 9.91 -12.70 0.47
CA MET A 453 8.74 -13.44 -0.02
C MET A 453 8.25 -12.98 -1.41
N GLY A 454 8.84 -11.91 -1.98
CA GLY A 454 8.46 -11.37 -3.29
C GLY A 454 7.14 -10.59 -3.29
N GLU A 455 6.82 -9.96 -2.14
CA GLU A 455 5.56 -9.29 -1.86
C GLU A 455 5.66 -7.76 -1.90
N GLY A 456 4.52 -7.08 -1.85
CA GLY A 456 4.43 -5.62 -1.84
C GLY A 456 5.07 -4.99 -0.61
N THR A 457 6.15 -4.23 -0.80
CA THR A 457 6.86 -3.56 0.32
C THR A 457 6.32 -2.16 0.63
N LYS A 458 5.18 -1.78 0.04
CA LYS A 458 4.67 -0.40 0.15
C LYS A 458 4.09 -0.18 1.55
N ILE A 459 4.48 0.93 2.17
CA ILE A 459 3.93 1.36 3.45
C ILE A 459 2.77 2.31 3.15
N ARG A 460 1.54 1.88 3.41
CA ARG A 460 0.37 2.77 3.37
C ARG A 460 0.10 3.31 4.76
N VAL A 461 -0.07 4.62 4.88
CA VAL A 461 -0.33 5.28 6.16
C VAL A 461 -1.70 5.94 6.14
N TYR A 462 -2.55 5.57 7.09
CA TYR A 462 -3.88 6.11 7.31
C TYR A 462 -3.90 6.90 8.61
N ILE A 463 -4.35 8.15 8.54
CA ILE A 463 -4.42 9.04 9.69
C ILE A 463 -5.86 9.50 9.85
N TYR A 464 -6.50 9.11 10.95
CA TYR A 464 -7.85 9.55 11.26
C TYR A 464 -7.79 10.95 11.87
N LYS A 465 -8.53 11.89 11.28
CA LYS A 465 -8.57 13.28 11.71
C LYS A 465 -9.12 13.40 13.14
N ARG A 466 -8.43 14.13 14.00
CA ARG A 466 -8.94 14.45 15.35
C ARG A 466 -9.96 15.57 15.26
N GLN A 467 -10.96 15.52 16.13
CA GLN A 467 -11.90 16.61 16.33
C GLN A 467 -11.40 17.49 17.48
N ASN A 468 -11.64 18.80 17.39
CA ASN A 468 -11.34 19.77 18.45
C ASN A 468 -9.86 19.79 18.89
N VAL A 469 -8.92 19.74 17.94
CA VAL A 469 -7.49 19.85 18.26
C VAL A 469 -7.19 21.26 18.81
N PRO A 470 -6.61 21.37 20.01
CA PRO A 470 -6.22 22.67 20.56
C PRO A 470 -5.24 23.36 19.63
N LYS A 471 -5.49 24.65 19.34
CA LYS A 471 -4.62 25.48 18.47
C LYS A 471 -3.49 26.13 19.26
N SER A 472 -3.71 26.34 20.56
CA SER A 472 -2.78 26.97 21.49
C SER A 472 -3.14 26.60 22.92
N TRP A 473 -2.20 26.81 23.83
CA TRP A 473 -2.32 26.64 25.27
C TRP A 473 -1.70 27.82 25.99
N GLU A 474 -2.21 28.09 27.19
CA GLU A 474 -1.59 28.99 28.15
C GLU A 474 -1.10 28.14 29.33
N LEU A 475 0.22 28.13 29.57
CA LEU A 475 0.84 27.24 30.54
C LEU A 475 1.48 28.03 31.69
N ASN A 476 1.48 27.48 32.89
CA ASN A 476 2.30 27.99 33.99
C ASN A 476 3.80 27.59 33.82
N SER A 477 4.65 28.02 34.75
CA SER A 477 6.09 27.71 34.73
C SER A 477 6.43 26.21 34.81
N LYS A 478 5.49 25.38 35.30
CA LYS A 478 5.62 23.92 35.38
C LYS A 478 5.12 23.19 34.13
N GLY A 479 4.46 23.90 33.20
CA GLY A 479 3.89 23.32 31.98
C GLY A 479 2.46 22.81 32.14
N GLU A 480 1.76 23.23 33.19
CA GLU A 480 0.36 22.89 33.43
C GLU A 480 -0.52 23.97 32.79
N GLU A 481 -1.57 23.54 32.07
CA GLU A 481 -2.55 24.43 31.43
C GLU A 481 -3.33 25.23 32.48
N GLN A 482 -3.55 26.52 32.23
CA GLN A 482 -4.27 27.45 33.13
C GLN A 482 -5.66 27.80 32.62
#